data_AF-A0A2N3AIH9-F1
#
_entry.id   AF-A0A2N3AIH9-F1
#
_cell.length_a   1.000
_cell.length_b   1.000
_cell.length_c   1.000
_cell.angle_alpha   90.00
_cell.angle_beta   90.00
_cell.angle_gamma   90.00
#
_symmetry.space_group_name_H-M   'P 1'
#
loop_
_entity.id
_entity.type
_entity.pdbx_description
1 polymer ?
#
loop_
_entity_poly.entity_id
_entity_poly.type
_entity_poly.pdbx_seq_one_letter_code
_entity_poly.pdbx_strand_id
1 'polypeptide(L)'
;MKLYEKWNKWKSRDKISGKNMQKKKLIDKNIIQKISIFFILLIAITLVLSINFFPDKILLKEGQICTKDILSPGDFEFADVEATQNLREKAAKSIKEVYDLNLANIENVEKEIDSFFLKIEEYQEKIDESSKDTTAPIVETDSRLTDVELNEMAMANEINEDLGLYISEQVIVGYLQLDNLSLEKIRVDIKSSVRKIMEQGIKKDDLENAKKQLIREVYF
;
A
#
# COMPACT_ATOMS: atom_id res chain seq x y z
N MET A 1 -90.14 45.26 -22.28
CA MET A 1 -90.10 46.32 -21.24
C MET A 1 -89.31 45.95 -19.96
N LYS A 2 -88.23 45.14 -19.99
CA LYS A 2 -87.37 44.97 -18.78
C LYS A 2 -85.86 44.86 -19.03
N LEU A 3 -85.41 44.70 -20.28
CA LEU A 3 -83.98 44.60 -20.60
C LEU A 3 -83.35 45.95 -20.98
N TYR A 4 -84.12 46.86 -21.61
CA TYR A 4 -83.63 48.20 -21.97
C TYR A 4 -83.43 49.12 -20.76
N GLU A 5 -84.31 49.06 -19.77
CA GLU A 5 -84.17 49.84 -18.53
C GLU A 5 -82.99 49.36 -17.65
N LYS A 6 -82.68 48.07 -17.70
CA LYS A 6 -81.58 47.49 -16.90
C LYS A 6 -80.20 47.92 -17.42
N TRP A 7 -80.07 48.15 -18.73
CA TRP A 7 -78.82 48.63 -19.33
C TRP A 7 -78.53 50.10 -19.01
N ASN A 8 -79.56 50.95 -18.99
CA ASN A 8 -79.39 52.37 -18.65
C ASN A 8 -79.06 52.60 -17.16
N LYS A 9 -79.48 51.68 -16.28
CA LYS A 9 -79.17 51.72 -14.84
C LYS A 9 -77.72 51.30 -14.52
N TRP A 10 -77.08 50.49 -15.37
CA TRP A 10 -75.64 50.20 -15.28
C TRP A 10 -74.80 51.36 -15.81
N LYS A 11 -75.16 51.90 -16.99
CA LYS A 11 -74.43 53.03 -17.61
C LYS A 11 -74.51 54.34 -16.81
N SER A 12 -75.53 54.49 -15.95
CA SER A 12 -75.70 55.68 -15.10
C SER A 12 -75.00 55.58 -13.73
N ARG A 13 -74.53 54.39 -13.32
CA ARG A 13 -73.65 54.26 -12.14
C ARG A 13 -72.20 54.61 -12.44
N ASP A 14 -71.79 54.54 -13.70
CA ASP A 14 -70.42 54.86 -14.12
C ASP A 14 -70.19 56.36 -14.35
N LYS A 15 -71.23 57.20 -14.20
CA LYS A 15 -71.17 58.65 -14.44
C LYS A 15 -71.21 59.52 -13.18
N ILE A 16 -71.22 58.94 -11.98
CA ILE A 16 -71.21 59.71 -10.73
C ILE A 16 -70.19 59.11 -9.75
N SER A 17 -68.91 59.23 -10.09
CA SER A 17 -67.87 59.47 -9.08
C SER A 17 -66.72 60.17 -9.77
N GLY A 18 -66.55 61.44 -9.43
CA GLY A 18 -65.67 62.38 -10.10
C GLY A 18 -64.25 61.87 -10.22
N LYS A 19 -63.76 61.80 -11.46
CA LYS A 19 -62.33 61.71 -11.77
C LYS A 19 -61.68 63.07 -11.53
N ASN A 20 -61.75 63.55 -10.29
CA ASN A 20 -60.91 64.60 -9.73
C ASN A 20 -59.83 63.91 -8.89
N MET A 21 -58.96 63.14 -9.54
CA MET A 21 -57.68 62.81 -8.92
C MET A 21 -56.74 63.96 -9.23
N GLN A 22 -56.91 65.02 -8.45
CA GLN A 22 -55.95 66.09 -8.36
C GLN A 22 -54.56 65.47 -8.23
N LYS A 23 -53.64 65.94 -9.05
CA LYS A 23 -52.20 65.70 -8.92
C LYS A 23 -51.78 66.13 -7.51
N LYS A 24 -51.89 65.24 -6.53
CA LYS A 24 -51.27 65.45 -5.22
C LYS A 24 -49.76 65.41 -5.46
N LYS A 25 -49.10 66.54 -5.24
CA LYS A 25 -47.66 66.59 -4.97
C LYS A 25 -47.41 65.73 -3.73
N LEU A 26 -47.11 64.45 -3.93
CA LEU A 26 -46.88 63.45 -2.86
C LEU A 26 -45.39 63.23 -2.61
N ILE A 27 -44.60 64.30 -2.61
CA ILE A 27 -43.21 64.20 -2.17
C ILE A 27 -42.86 65.47 -1.41
N ASP A 28 -42.66 65.32 -0.11
CA ASP A 28 -42.25 66.41 0.76
C ASP A 28 -40.91 66.98 0.26
N LYS A 29 -40.85 68.30 0.11
CA LYS A 29 -39.67 69.02 -0.39
C LYS A 29 -38.39 68.66 0.39
N ASN A 30 -38.54 68.38 1.69
CA ASN A 30 -37.45 67.99 2.59
C ASN A 30 -36.92 66.57 2.30
N ILE A 31 -37.79 65.64 1.89
CA ILE A 31 -37.40 64.27 1.53
C ILE A 31 -36.69 64.27 0.18
N ILE A 32 -37.19 65.03 -0.80
CA ILE A 32 -36.53 65.23 -2.10
C ILE A 32 -35.15 65.86 -1.95
N GLN A 33 -35.00 66.85 -1.06
CA GLN A 33 -33.70 67.48 -0.82
C GLN A 33 -32.70 66.49 -0.19
N LYS A 34 -33.13 65.68 0.77
CA LYS A 34 -32.28 64.63 1.38
C LYS A 34 -31.86 63.57 0.36
N ILE A 35 -32.78 63.12 -0.49
CA ILE A 35 -32.50 62.17 -1.57
C ILE A 35 -31.54 62.77 -2.60
N SER A 36 -31.73 64.04 -2.97
CA SER A 36 -30.83 64.73 -3.90
C SER A 36 -29.41 64.84 -3.36
N ILE A 37 -29.23 65.18 -2.08
CA ILE A 37 -27.91 65.22 -1.43
C ILE A 37 -27.27 63.83 -1.40
N PHE A 38 -28.04 62.79 -1.09
CA PHE A 38 -27.55 61.40 -1.11
C PHE A 38 -27.07 60.98 -2.50
N PHE A 39 -27.83 61.29 -3.56
CA PHE A 39 -27.42 60.98 -4.94
C PHE A 39 -26.18 61.75 -5.37
N ILE A 40 -26.06 63.03 -5.00
CA ILE A 40 -24.86 63.84 -5.27
C ILE A 40 -23.64 63.23 -4.58
N LEU A 41 -23.78 62.82 -3.32
CA LEU A 41 -22.70 62.17 -2.58
C LEU A 41 -22.31 60.82 -3.19
N LEU A 42 -23.30 60.00 -3.57
CA LEU A 42 -23.08 58.73 -4.24
C LEU A 42 -22.33 58.90 -5.56
N ILE A 43 -22.72 59.89 -6.36
CA ILE A 43 -22.05 60.25 -7.62
C ILE A 43 -20.62 60.74 -7.38
N ALA A 44 -20.41 61.58 -6.37
CA ALA A 44 -19.07 62.04 -6.02
C ALA A 44 -18.15 60.88 -5.60
N ILE A 45 -18.64 59.98 -4.75
CA ILE A 45 -17.88 58.80 -4.30
C ILE A 45 -17.57 57.87 -5.48
N THR A 46 -18.56 57.56 -6.32
CA THR A 46 -18.36 56.70 -7.50
C THR A 46 -17.39 57.31 -8.50
N LEU A 47 -17.39 58.63 -8.68
CA LEU A 47 -16.43 59.32 -9.55
C LEU A 47 -14.99 59.19 -9.03
N VAL A 48 -14.79 59.37 -7.71
CA VAL A 48 -13.48 59.21 -7.07
C VAL A 48 -12.96 57.77 -7.19
N LEU A 49 -13.83 56.77 -6.97
CA LEU A 49 -13.46 55.36 -7.13
C LEU A 49 -13.16 55.00 -8.60
N SER A 50 -13.87 55.61 -9.55
CA SER A 50 -13.67 55.34 -10.97
C SER A 50 -12.28 55.72 -11.48
N ILE A 51 -11.62 56.72 -10.89
CA ILE A 51 -10.25 57.13 -11.30
C ILE A 51 -9.24 56.01 -10.98
N ASN A 52 -9.43 55.28 -9.89
CA ASN A 52 -8.57 54.17 -9.49
C ASN A 52 -8.89 52.85 -10.21
N PHE A 53 -9.99 52.80 -10.97
CA PHE A 53 -10.47 51.57 -11.61
C PHE A 53 -9.90 51.35 -13.02
N PHE A 54 -9.23 52.35 -13.60
CA PHE A 54 -8.54 52.19 -14.88
C PHE A 54 -7.09 51.76 -14.64
N PRO A 55 -6.74 50.48 -14.89
CA PRO A 55 -5.35 50.08 -14.90
C PRO A 55 -4.63 50.78 -16.07
N ASP A 56 -3.43 51.29 -15.82
CA ASP A 56 -2.56 51.82 -16.89
C ASP A 56 -2.36 50.74 -17.94
N LYS A 57 -2.93 50.94 -19.13
CA LYS A 57 -2.72 50.04 -20.26
C LYS A 57 -1.31 50.26 -20.78
N ILE A 58 -0.43 49.30 -20.55
CA ILE A 58 0.93 49.33 -21.11
C ILE A 58 0.80 49.06 -22.62
N LEU A 59 0.91 50.10 -23.44
CA LEU A 59 0.95 49.98 -24.90
C LEU A 59 2.36 49.58 -25.31
N LEU A 60 2.63 48.28 -25.35
CA LEU A 60 3.90 47.74 -25.86
C LEU A 60 3.88 47.74 -27.39
N LYS A 61 4.93 48.29 -28.01
CA LYS A 61 5.21 48.11 -29.45
C LYS A 61 6.38 47.15 -29.61
N GLU A 62 6.37 46.36 -30.67
CA GLU A 62 7.43 45.40 -30.98
C GLU A 62 8.80 46.09 -31.04
N GLY A 63 9.77 45.59 -30.27
CA GLY A 63 11.14 46.14 -30.17
C GLY A 63 11.36 47.17 -29.05
N GLN A 64 10.35 47.55 -28.28
CA GLN A 64 10.51 48.45 -27.13
C GLN A 64 11.00 47.69 -25.89
N ILE A 65 12.04 48.20 -25.24
CA ILE A 65 12.56 47.64 -23.99
C ILE A 65 11.57 47.95 -22.87
N CYS A 66 11.09 46.92 -22.17
CA CYS A 66 10.15 47.09 -21.07
C CYS A 66 10.85 47.75 -19.88
N THR A 67 10.25 48.81 -19.33
CA THR A 67 10.80 49.55 -18.17
C THR A 67 10.31 49.00 -16.82
N LYS A 68 9.45 47.98 -16.83
CA LYS A 68 8.88 47.36 -15.63
C LYS A 68 8.90 45.85 -15.78
N ASP A 69 9.22 45.14 -14.70
CA ASP A 69 9.15 43.69 -14.67
C ASP A 69 7.69 43.23 -14.66
N ILE A 70 7.35 42.31 -15.56
CA ILE A 70 6.03 41.68 -15.62
C ILE A 70 6.12 40.42 -14.77
N LEU A 71 5.49 40.44 -13.59
CA LEU A 71 5.41 39.30 -12.68
C LEU A 71 4.01 38.67 -12.75
N SER A 72 3.96 37.34 -12.79
CA SER A 72 2.70 36.61 -12.70
C SER A 72 2.03 36.86 -11.33
N PRO A 73 0.73 37.16 -11.25
CA PRO A 73 0.02 37.37 -9.98
C PRO A 73 0.01 36.15 -9.04
N GLY A 74 0.40 34.97 -9.52
CA GLY A 74 0.58 33.78 -8.70
C GLY A 74 1.30 32.67 -9.47
N ASP A 75 2.00 31.83 -8.72
CA ASP A 75 2.57 30.58 -9.20
C ASP A 75 1.54 29.48 -8.94
N PHE A 76 1.04 28.85 -9.99
CA PHE A 76 0.18 27.67 -9.86
C PHE A 76 1.00 26.44 -10.23
N GLU A 77 1.26 25.59 -9.24
CA GLU A 77 1.87 24.28 -9.45
C GLU A 77 0.75 23.26 -9.68
N PHE A 78 0.64 22.74 -10.91
CA PHE A 78 -0.21 21.58 -11.18
C PHE A 78 0.55 20.31 -10.81
N ALA A 79 0.38 19.86 -9.56
CA ALA A 79 0.90 18.57 -9.13
C ALA A 79 -0.01 17.44 -9.63
N ASP A 80 0.47 16.71 -10.65
CA ASP A 80 -0.19 15.48 -11.11
C ASP A 80 0.13 14.34 -10.12
N VAL A 81 -0.81 14.10 -9.20
CA VAL A 81 -0.70 13.08 -8.16
C VAL A 81 -0.63 11.67 -8.77
N GLU A 82 -1.38 11.43 -9.85
CA GLU A 82 -1.47 10.10 -10.47
C GLU A 82 -0.18 9.79 -11.25
N ALA A 83 0.33 10.72 -12.05
CA ALA A 83 1.60 10.57 -12.74
C ALA A 83 2.76 10.42 -11.72
N THR A 84 2.74 11.19 -10.64
CA THR A 84 3.75 11.11 -9.58
C THR A 84 3.71 9.75 -8.89
N GLN A 85 2.53 9.22 -8.58
CA GLN A 85 2.40 7.90 -7.96
C GLN A 85 2.83 6.77 -8.90
N ASN A 86 2.45 6.84 -10.18
CA ASN A 86 2.89 5.88 -11.19
C ASN A 86 4.42 5.88 -11.37
N LEU A 87 5.05 7.05 -11.35
CA LEU A 87 6.51 7.17 -11.42
C LEU A 87 7.17 6.60 -10.15
N ARG A 88 6.59 6.83 -8.96
CA ARG A 88 7.06 6.22 -7.71
C ARG A 88 6.97 4.69 -7.73
N GLU A 89 5.88 4.14 -8.25
CA GLU A 89 5.73 2.68 -8.39
C GLU A 89 6.71 2.09 -9.40
N LYS A 90 6.91 2.75 -10.55
CA LYS A 90 7.91 2.35 -11.53
C LYS A 90 9.32 2.41 -10.94
N ALA A 91 9.63 3.46 -10.19
CA ALA A 91 10.91 3.60 -9.49
C ALA A 91 11.10 2.47 -8.47
N ALA A 92 10.10 2.20 -7.62
CA ALA A 92 10.13 1.11 -6.64
C ALA A 92 10.35 -0.26 -7.30
N LYS A 93 9.69 -0.53 -8.44
CA LYS A 93 9.87 -1.76 -9.22
C LYS A 93 11.22 -1.83 -9.94
N SER A 94 11.84 -0.68 -10.22
CA SER A 94 13.16 -0.59 -10.90
C SER A 94 14.34 -0.69 -9.95
N ILE A 95 14.13 -0.54 -8.64
CA ILE A 95 15.18 -0.75 -7.66
C ILE A 95 15.55 -2.23 -7.70
N LYS A 96 16.80 -2.51 -8.10
CA LYS A 96 17.37 -3.85 -8.06
C LYS A 96 17.35 -4.35 -6.61
N GLU A 97 16.88 -5.57 -6.38
CA GLU A 97 16.97 -6.19 -5.06
C GLU A 97 18.44 -6.18 -4.61
N VAL A 98 18.73 -5.39 -3.57
CA VAL A 98 20.08 -5.31 -2.99
C VAL A 98 20.20 -6.42 -1.95
N TYR A 99 20.38 -7.62 -2.46
CA TYR A 99 21.03 -8.69 -1.72
C TYR A 99 22.22 -9.14 -2.57
N ASP A 100 23.42 -9.01 -2.02
CA ASP A 100 24.60 -9.54 -2.67
C ASP A 100 24.57 -11.05 -2.54
N LEU A 101 24.22 -11.72 -3.65
CA LEU A 101 24.28 -13.17 -3.78
C LEU A 101 25.74 -13.60 -3.50
N ASN A 102 25.95 -14.24 -2.35
CA ASN A 102 27.24 -14.81 -2.01
C ASN A 102 27.24 -16.30 -2.35
N LEU A 103 27.72 -16.64 -3.55
CA LEU A 103 27.82 -18.03 -4.01
C LEU A 103 28.68 -18.89 -3.07
N ALA A 104 29.72 -18.32 -2.46
CA ALA A 104 30.57 -19.06 -1.54
C ALA A 104 29.81 -19.50 -0.28
N ASN A 105 28.86 -18.70 0.19
CA ASN A 105 28.00 -19.09 1.32
C ASN A 105 27.06 -20.23 0.93
N ILE A 106 26.51 -20.22 -0.30
CA ILE A 106 25.66 -21.31 -0.81
C ILE A 106 26.47 -22.61 -0.86
N GLU A 107 27.67 -22.57 -1.44
CA GLU A 107 28.55 -23.74 -1.51
C GLU A 107 28.96 -24.28 -0.12
N ASN A 108 29.14 -23.39 0.86
CA ASN A 108 29.46 -23.82 2.23
C ASN A 108 28.28 -24.53 2.90
N VAL A 109 27.07 -23.98 2.80
CA VAL A 109 25.86 -24.63 3.33
C VAL A 109 25.60 -25.97 2.64
N GLU A 110 25.87 -26.06 1.34
CA GLU A 110 25.79 -27.32 0.61
C GLU A 110 26.77 -28.38 1.11
N LYS A 111 27.99 -27.99 1.47
CA LYS A 111 28.97 -28.89 2.08
C LYS A 111 28.56 -29.31 3.48
N GLU A 112 27.94 -28.42 4.26
CA GLU A 112 27.39 -28.76 5.57
C GLU A 112 26.29 -29.82 5.43
N ILE A 113 25.37 -29.66 4.47
CA ILE A 113 24.36 -30.67 4.15
C ILE A 113 25.01 -32.00 3.74
N ASP A 114 26.00 -31.97 2.84
CA ASP A 114 26.71 -33.19 2.43
C ASP A 114 27.39 -33.87 3.63
N SER A 115 28.00 -33.10 4.55
CA SER A 115 28.65 -33.63 5.75
C SER A 115 27.67 -34.30 6.73
N PHE A 116 26.46 -33.74 6.87
CA PHE A 116 25.41 -34.31 7.70
C PHE A 116 24.98 -35.69 7.18
N PHE A 117 24.71 -35.81 5.87
CA PHE A 117 24.29 -37.07 5.28
C PHE A 117 25.40 -38.12 5.25
N LEU A 118 26.65 -37.72 5.02
CA LEU A 118 27.81 -38.62 5.13
C LEU A 118 27.95 -39.19 6.54
N LYS A 119 27.71 -38.37 7.57
CA LYS A 119 27.74 -38.83 8.95
C LYS A 119 26.65 -39.87 9.21
N ILE A 120 25.43 -39.64 8.73
CA ILE A 120 24.33 -40.61 8.85
C ILE A 120 24.69 -41.93 8.17
N GLU A 121 25.22 -41.89 6.94
CA GLU A 121 25.67 -43.09 6.22
C GLU A 121 26.76 -43.85 7.00
N GLU A 122 27.73 -43.14 7.59
CA GLU A 122 28.79 -43.74 8.43
C GLU A 122 28.20 -44.47 9.66
N TYR A 123 27.17 -43.91 10.28
CA TYR A 123 26.50 -44.56 11.42
C TYR A 123 25.62 -45.74 10.99
N GLN A 124 24.95 -45.65 9.83
CA GLN A 124 24.20 -46.79 9.27
C GLN A 124 25.13 -47.98 8.99
N GLU A 125 26.32 -47.74 8.43
CA GLU A 125 27.30 -48.79 8.18
C GLU A 125 27.80 -49.44 9.49
N LYS A 126 28.04 -48.64 10.54
CA LYS A 126 28.39 -49.15 11.89
C LYS A 126 27.29 -50.03 12.50
N ILE A 127 26.02 -49.68 12.30
CA ILE A 127 24.88 -50.48 12.76
C ILE A 127 24.81 -51.80 11.99
N ASP A 128 24.98 -51.76 10.67
CA ASP A 128 24.97 -52.94 9.81
C ASP A 128 26.13 -53.91 10.09
N GLU A 129 27.33 -53.41 10.39
CA GLU A 129 28.49 -54.24 10.76
C GLU A 129 28.30 -54.93 12.12
N SER A 130 27.76 -54.20 13.12
CA SER A 130 27.46 -54.75 14.46
C SER A 130 26.43 -55.90 14.41
N SER A 131 25.51 -55.85 13.45
CA SER A 131 24.47 -56.87 13.26
C SER A 131 24.99 -58.20 12.69
N LYS A 132 26.13 -58.19 11.97
CA LYS A 132 26.66 -59.37 11.25
C LYS A 132 27.48 -60.32 12.13
N ASP A 133 27.92 -59.91 13.32
CA ASP A 133 28.80 -60.72 14.18
C ASP A 133 28.04 -61.70 15.11
N THR A 134 26.70 -61.69 15.12
CA THR A 134 25.91 -62.57 16.01
C THR A 134 25.13 -63.63 15.23
N THR A 135 25.85 -64.62 14.69
CA THR A 135 25.21 -65.89 14.28
C THR A 135 25.22 -66.88 15.47
N ALA A 136 24.24 -66.74 16.36
CA ALA A 136 23.84 -67.80 17.30
C ALA A 136 22.34 -67.63 17.67
N PRO A 137 21.59 -68.74 17.87
CA PRO A 137 20.15 -68.76 17.64
C PRO A 137 19.31 -68.14 18.77
N ILE A 138 18.36 -67.30 18.34
CA ILE A 138 17.00 -67.04 18.85
C ILE A 138 16.72 -67.50 20.30
N VAL A 139 16.80 -66.58 21.26
CA VAL A 139 15.89 -66.50 22.43
C VAL A 139 15.78 -65.01 22.85
N GLU A 140 14.56 -64.57 23.17
CA GLU A 140 14.15 -63.30 23.80
C GLU A 140 14.04 -62.04 22.92
N THR A 141 12.79 -61.70 22.60
CA THR A 141 12.36 -60.62 21.69
C THR A 141 11.91 -59.34 22.43
N ASP A 142 12.04 -59.26 23.76
CA ASP A 142 11.45 -58.13 24.52
C ASP A 142 12.47 -57.13 25.09
N SER A 143 13.76 -57.49 25.19
CA SER A 143 14.82 -56.62 25.72
C SER A 143 15.73 -55.99 24.66
N ARG A 144 15.65 -56.43 23.40
CA ARG A 144 16.58 -56.01 22.33
C ARG A 144 16.14 -54.71 21.63
N LEU A 145 14.84 -54.42 21.62
CA LEU A 145 14.29 -53.19 21.03
C LEU A 145 14.73 -51.96 21.83
N THR A 146 14.76 -52.05 23.16
CA THR A 146 15.17 -50.94 24.02
C THR A 146 16.64 -50.56 23.86
N ASP A 147 17.52 -51.54 23.64
CA ASP A 147 18.96 -51.30 23.52
C ASP A 147 19.32 -50.69 22.16
N VAL A 148 18.62 -51.07 21.08
CA VAL A 148 18.79 -50.50 19.75
C VAL A 148 18.24 -49.08 19.69
N GLU A 149 17.05 -48.84 20.23
CA GLU A 149 16.45 -47.49 20.31
C GLU A 149 17.30 -46.53 21.17
N LEU A 150 17.86 -47.00 22.30
CA LEU A 150 18.78 -46.21 23.11
C LEU A 150 20.08 -45.87 22.36
N ASN A 151 20.59 -46.81 21.57
CA ASN A 151 21.81 -46.62 20.78
C ASN A 151 21.58 -45.63 19.63
N GLU A 152 20.44 -45.73 18.93
CA GLU A 152 20.04 -44.79 17.87
C GLU A 152 19.84 -43.37 18.42
N MET A 153 19.23 -43.23 19.62
CA MET A 153 19.10 -41.92 20.28
C MET A 153 20.45 -41.33 20.73
N ALA A 154 21.37 -42.15 21.22
CA ALA A 154 22.72 -41.69 21.58
C ALA A 154 23.50 -41.22 20.35
N MET A 155 23.41 -41.94 19.24
CA MET A 155 24.02 -41.55 17.96
C MET A 155 23.40 -40.26 17.41
N ALA A 156 22.08 -40.09 17.56
CA ALA A 156 21.40 -38.85 17.17
C ALA A 156 21.92 -37.63 17.94
N ASN A 157 22.17 -37.77 19.25
CA ASN A 157 22.77 -36.69 20.03
C ASN A 157 24.23 -36.41 19.62
N GLU A 158 25.02 -37.45 19.34
CA GLU A 158 26.41 -37.29 18.87
C GLU A 158 26.47 -36.55 17.52
N ILE A 159 25.57 -36.86 16.58
CA ILE A 159 25.46 -36.15 15.29
C ILE A 159 25.14 -34.66 15.50
N ASN A 160 24.23 -34.34 16.42
CA ASN A 160 23.92 -32.95 16.76
C ASN A 160 25.11 -32.22 17.40
N GLU A 161 25.84 -32.88 18.31
CA GLU A 161 27.02 -32.29 18.96
C GLU A 161 28.20 -32.08 17.98
N ASP A 162 28.50 -33.06 17.13
CA ASP A 162 29.61 -33.02 16.17
C ASP A 162 29.41 -31.93 15.10
N LEU A 163 28.16 -31.75 14.65
CA LEU A 163 27.81 -30.78 13.60
C LEU A 163 27.27 -29.45 14.15
N GLY A 164 27.08 -29.34 15.46
CA GLY A 164 26.49 -28.14 16.09
C GLY A 164 25.05 -27.86 15.65
N LEU A 165 24.29 -28.90 15.34
CA LEU A 165 22.91 -28.80 14.82
C LEU A 165 21.87 -28.94 15.94
N TYR A 166 20.71 -28.31 15.75
CA TYR A 166 19.57 -28.38 16.65
C TYR A 166 18.42 -29.13 15.98
N ILE A 167 18.64 -30.38 15.58
CA ILE A 167 17.62 -31.23 14.98
C ILE A 167 17.03 -32.14 16.05
N SER A 168 15.71 -32.39 16.00
CA SER A 168 15.08 -33.37 16.89
C SER A 168 15.71 -34.75 16.72
N GLU A 169 16.10 -35.39 17.82
CA GLU A 169 16.70 -36.73 17.82
C GLU A 169 15.83 -37.73 17.06
N GLN A 170 14.51 -37.64 17.21
CA GLN A 170 13.54 -38.50 16.51
C GLN A 170 13.62 -38.40 14.98
N VAL A 171 13.97 -37.22 14.47
CA VAL A 171 14.13 -36.99 13.03
C VAL A 171 15.41 -37.66 12.53
N ILE A 172 16.49 -37.58 13.31
CA ILE A 172 17.77 -38.24 12.98
C ILE A 172 17.62 -39.76 13.04
N VAL A 173 16.95 -40.28 14.07
CA VAL A 173 16.60 -41.70 14.17
C VAL A 173 15.76 -42.13 12.96
N GLY A 174 14.79 -41.31 12.56
CA GLY A 174 14.02 -41.54 11.33
C GLY A 174 14.91 -41.64 10.09
N TYR A 175 15.96 -40.80 9.96
CA TYR A 175 16.91 -40.88 8.86
C TYR A 175 17.80 -42.13 8.92
N LEU A 176 18.23 -42.56 10.11
CA LEU A 176 19.01 -43.79 10.29
C LEU A 176 18.25 -45.03 9.82
N GLN A 177 16.92 -45.02 9.86
CA GLN A 177 16.07 -46.13 9.43
C GLN A 177 15.71 -46.11 7.94
N LEU A 178 16.05 -45.04 7.21
CA LEU A 178 15.76 -44.94 5.77
C LEU A 178 16.78 -45.71 4.92
N ASP A 179 16.32 -46.16 3.76
CA ASP A 179 17.21 -46.73 2.75
C ASP A 179 18.08 -45.66 2.07
N ASN A 180 19.25 -46.07 1.57
CA ASN A 180 20.21 -45.19 0.90
C ASN A 180 19.63 -44.41 -0.29
N LEU A 181 18.66 -44.97 -1.04
CA LEU A 181 18.07 -44.26 -2.18
C LEU A 181 17.15 -43.13 -1.69
N SER A 182 16.35 -43.40 -0.65
CA SER A 182 15.52 -42.39 0.00
C SER A 182 16.36 -41.29 0.64
N LEU A 183 17.45 -41.66 1.30
CA LEU A 183 18.39 -40.72 1.92
C LEU A 183 19.07 -39.80 0.88
N GLU A 184 19.55 -40.38 -0.22
CA GLU A 184 20.11 -39.62 -1.35
C GLU A 184 19.09 -38.67 -1.96
N LYS A 185 17.86 -39.14 -2.16
CA LYS A 185 16.78 -38.32 -2.70
C LYS A 185 16.49 -37.12 -1.79
N ILE A 186 16.41 -37.34 -0.49
CA ILE A 186 16.20 -36.26 0.50
C ILE A 186 17.39 -35.30 0.49
N ARG A 187 18.62 -35.79 0.44
CA ARG A 187 19.84 -34.96 0.32
C ARG A 187 19.75 -34.02 -0.87
N VAL A 188 19.44 -34.55 -2.05
CA VAL A 188 19.31 -33.77 -3.30
C VAL A 188 18.15 -32.78 -3.23
N ASP A 189 16.98 -33.20 -2.72
CA ASP A 189 15.79 -32.36 -2.59
C ASP A 189 16.04 -31.17 -1.63
N ILE A 190 16.71 -31.41 -0.49
CA ILE A 190 17.11 -30.37 0.47
C ILE A 190 18.13 -29.42 -0.16
N LYS A 191 19.19 -29.95 -0.78
CA LYS A 191 20.24 -29.16 -1.42
C LYS A 191 19.66 -28.21 -2.48
N SER A 192 18.79 -28.74 -3.34
CA SER A 192 18.08 -27.98 -4.37
C SER A 192 17.19 -26.88 -3.78
N SER A 193 16.43 -27.21 -2.73
CA SER A 193 15.52 -26.27 -2.06
C SER A 193 16.27 -25.13 -1.38
N VAL A 194 17.34 -25.45 -0.65
CA VAL A 194 18.20 -24.47 0.03
C VAL A 194 18.88 -23.56 -0.99
N ARG A 195 19.49 -24.13 -2.04
CA ARG A 195 20.09 -23.35 -3.13
C ARG A 195 19.08 -22.37 -3.72
N LYS A 196 17.88 -22.84 -4.07
CA LYS A 196 16.82 -22.00 -4.65
C LYS A 196 16.45 -20.84 -3.72
N ILE A 197 16.28 -21.09 -2.42
CA ILE A 197 15.93 -20.05 -1.44
C ILE A 197 17.08 -19.04 -1.29
N MET A 198 18.32 -19.51 -1.22
CA MET A 198 19.50 -18.63 -1.09
C MET A 198 19.78 -17.83 -2.35
N GLU A 199 19.50 -18.38 -3.54
CA GLU A 199 19.62 -17.68 -4.83
C GLU A 199 18.54 -16.61 -5.02
N GLN A 200 17.30 -16.93 -4.64
CA GLN A 200 16.17 -16.01 -4.78
C GLN A 200 16.16 -14.95 -3.68
N GLY A 201 16.78 -15.23 -2.54
CA GLY A 201 16.67 -14.43 -1.33
C GLY A 201 15.27 -14.53 -0.70
N ILE A 202 15.15 -14.07 0.55
CA ILE A 202 13.86 -13.95 1.23
C ILE A 202 13.38 -12.51 1.06
N LYS A 203 12.24 -12.31 0.36
CA LYS A 203 11.69 -10.98 0.20
C LYS A 203 11.01 -10.54 1.50
N LYS A 204 10.96 -9.23 1.73
CA LYS A 204 10.32 -8.66 2.94
C LYS A 204 8.84 -9.07 3.05
N ASP A 205 8.15 -9.16 1.91
CA ASP A 205 6.75 -9.57 1.84
C ASP A 205 6.56 -11.06 2.17
N ASP A 206 7.53 -11.92 1.83
CA ASP A 206 7.46 -13.36 2.12
C ASP A 206 7.44 -13.60 3.64
N LEU A 207 8.23 -12.86 4.40
CA LEU A 207 8.26 -12.95 5.86
C LEU A 207 6.93 -12.50 6.49
N GLU A 208 6.35 -11.41 6.00
CA GLU A 208 5.07 -10.92 6.51
C GLU A 208 3.92 -11.90 6.19
N ASN A 209 3.94 -12.49 5.00
CA ASN A 209 2.98 -13.51 4.59
C ASN A 209 3.12 -14.79 5.41
N ALA A 210 4.34 -15.27 5.64
CA ALA A 210 4.60 -16.44 6.49
C ALA A 210 4.10 -16.21 7.92
N LYS A 211 4.34 -15.02 8.49
CA LYS A 211 3.83 -14.66 9.82
C LYS A 211 2.29 -14.67 9.88
N LYS A 212 1.62 -14.14 8.86
CA LYS A 212 0.15 -14.15 8.77
C LYS A 212 -0.39 -15.58 8.66
N GLN A 213 0.29 -16.47 7.95
CA GLN A 213 -0.09 -17.89 7.85
C GLN A 213 0.07 -18.61 9.19
N LEU A 214 1.20 -18.46 9.88
CA LEU A 214 1.41 -19.07 11.20
C LEU A 214 0.37 -18.62 12.23
N ILE A 215 0.03 -17.32 12.25
CA ILE A 215 -1.05 -16.81 13.11
C ILE A 215 -2.38 -17.46 12.73
N ARG A 216 -2.64 -17.73 11.46
CA ARG A 216 -3.88 -18.41 11.06
C ARG A 216 -3.90 -19.86 11.55
N GLU A 217 -2.79 -20.58 11.46
CA GLU A 217 -2.71 -21.99 11.88
C GLU A 217 -2.67 -22.19 13.39
N VAL A 218 -2.11 -21.25 14.16
CA VAL A 218 -2.05 -21.35 15.63
C VAL A 218 -3.38 -20.97 16.30
N TYR A 219 -4.19 -20.12 15.64
CA TYR A 219 -5.48 -19.67 16.16
C TYR A 219 -6.68 -20.47 15.62
N PHE A 220 -6.44 -21.52 14.82
CA PHE A 220 -7.43 -22.51 14.39
C PHE A 220 -7.03 -23.89 14.91
#